data_AF-A0A2X1QQ98-F1
#
_entry.id   AF-A0A2X1QQ98-F1
#
_cell.length_a   1.000
_cell.length_b   1.000
_cell.length_c   1.000
_cell.angle_alpha   90.00
_cell.angle_beta   90.00
_cell.angle_gamma   90.00
#
_symmetry.space_group_name_H-M   'P 1'
#
loop_
_entity.id
_entity.type
_entity.pdbx_description
1 polymer ?
#
loop_
_entity_poly.entity_id
_entity_poly.type
_entity_poly.pdbx_seq_one_letter_code
_entity_poly.pdbx_strand_id
1 'polypeptide(L)'
;MGDKFSISRRRLLQAGAALGGAMLLPGVMQAAWAGGSDKPEQTRVRVGFIPLTDCAPLAIAAAKGFDQKYGITLVASKEASWAAVRDKLVAGELDAAHILYGLLYGLELGSPASRRRWPI
;
A
#
# COMPACT_ATOMS: atom_id res chain seq x y z
N MET A 1 -38.73 32.69 -37.05
CA MET A 1 -38.33 31.54 -36.23
C MET A 1 -36.85 31.26 -36.50
N GLY A 2 -35.92 31.67 -35.64
CA GLY A 2 -34.50 31.33 -35.83
C GLY A 2 -33.54 32.27 -35.12
N ASP A 3 -33.53 32.25 -33.80
CA ASP A 3 -32.48 32.93 -33.04
C ASP A 3 -31.19 32.12 -33.15
N LYS A 4 -30.18 32.71 -33.81
CA LYS A 4 -28.86 32.11 -33.99
C LYS A 4 -28.18 32.01 -32.63
N PHE A 5 -27.96 30.80 -32.15
CA PHE A 5 -27.18 30.50 -30.95
C PHE A 5 -25.75 31.06 -31.12
N SER A 6 -25.48 32.24 -30.55
CA SER A 6 -24.16 32.88 -30.62
C SER A 6 -23.34 32.52 -29.39
N ILE A 7 -22.43 31.55 -29.54
CA ILE A 7 -21.46 31.19 -28.51
C ILE A 7 -20.39 32.28 -28.47
N SER A 8 -20.48 33.15 -27.45
CA SER A 8 -19.48 34.20 -27.21
C SER A 8 -18.19 33.60 -26.65
N ARG A 9 -17.04 33.90 -27.27
CA ARG A 9 -15.70 33.50 -26.83
C ARG A 9 -15.45 33.80 -25.34
N ARG A 10 -16.03 34.89 -24.82
CA ARG A 10 -15.95 35.25 -23.40
C ARG A 10 -16.69 34.26 -22.50
N ARG A 11 -17.86 33.77 -22.92
CA ARG A 11 -18.61 32.74 -22.17
C ARG A 11 -17.88 31.40 -22.19
N LEU A 12 -17.23 31.06 -23.31
CA LEU A 12 -16.40 29.86 -23.40
C LEU A 12 -15.20 29.94 -22.44
N LEU A 13 -14.49 31.07 -22.39
CA LEU A 13 -13.37 31.28 -21.47
C LEU A 13 -13.81 31.30 -20.01
N GLN A 14 -14.95 31.92 -19.69
CA GLN A 14 -15.49 31.94 -18.34
C GLN A 14 -15.94 30.55 -17.87
N ALA A 15 -16.58 29.76 -18.75
CA ALA A 15 -16.97 28.39 -18.44
C ALA A 15 -15.75 27.46 -18.27
N GLY A 16 -14.74 27.58 -19.13
CA GLY A 16 -13.49 26.83 -19.01
C GLY A 16 -12.69 27.18 -17.75
N ALA A 17 -12.63 28.46 -17.38
CA ALA A 17 -11.98 28.92 -16.15
C ALA A 17 -12.71 28.43 -14.88
N ALA A 18 -14.05 28.36 -14.89
CA ALA A 18 -14.82 27.84 -13.75
C ALA A 18 -14.58 26.32 -13.55
N LEU A 19 -14.57 25.54 -14.63
CA LEU A 19 -14.31 24.09 -14.56
C LEU A 19 -12.85 23.79 -14.22
N GLY A 20 -11.89 24.52 -14.81
CA GLY A 20 -10.47 24.36 -14.50
C GLY A 20 -10.10 24.84 -13.09
N GLY A 21 -10.69 25.94 -12.64
CA GLY A 21 -10.50 26.48 -11.29
C GLY A 21 -11.07 25.57 -10.20
N ALA A 22 -12.20 24.90 -10.47
CA ALA A 22 -12.79 23.94 -9.53
C ALA A 22 -11.89 22.71 -9.30
N MET A 23 -11.07 22.32 -10.28
CA MET A 23 -10.10 21.22 -10.14
C MET A 23 -8.87 21.61 -9.31
N LEU A 24 -8.65 22.91 -9.04
CA LEU A 24 -7.58 23.38 -8.15
C LEU A 24 -8.05 23.58 -6.70
N LEU A 25 -9.36 23.41 -6.44
CA LEU A 25 -9.90 23.48 -5.08
C LEU A 25 -9.37 22.29 -4.26
N PRO A 26 -8.78 22.55 -3.08
CA PRO A 26 -8.36 21.49 -2.16
C PRO A 26 -9.54 20.57 -1.83
N GLY A 27 -9.41 19.28 -2.13
CA GLY A 27 -10.44 18.26 -1.88
C GLY A 27 -11.07 17.67 -3.14
N VAL A 28 -11.16 18.43 -4.25
CA VAL A 28 -11.77 17.92 -5.49
C VAL A 28 -10.84 16.93 -6.19
N MET A 29 -9.55 17.21 -6.24
CA MET A 29 -8.55 16.26 -6.77
C MET A 29 -8.39 15.04 -5.85
N GLN A 30 -8.47 15.21 -4.53
CA GLN A 30 -8.36 14.12 -3.57
C GLN A 30 -9.52 13.12 -3.67
N ALA A 31 -10.73 13.58 -4.01
CA ALA A 31 -11.88 12.71 -4.23
C ALA A 31 -11.70 11.77 -5.44
N ALA A 32 -10.94 12.18 -6.46
CA ALA A 32 -10.67 11.35 -7.63
C ALA A 32 -9.77 10.13 -7.32
N TRP A 33 -8.88 10.25 -6.33
CA TRP A 33 -8.02 9.15 -5.87
C TRP A 33 -8.74 8.21 -4.90
N ALA A 34 -9.89 8.63 -4.34
CA ALA A 34 -10.69 7.82 -3.42
C ALA A 34 -11.78 6.98 -4.12
N GLY A 35 -11.91 7.09 -5.45
CA GLY A 35 -12.97 6.45 -6.24
C GLY A 35 -12.64 5.06 -6.78
N GLY A 36 -11.39 4.61 -6.67
CA GLY A 36 -11.03 3.22 -6.93
C GLY A 36 -11.63 2.31 -5.85
N SER A 37 -12.02 1.09 -6.20
CA SER A 37 -12.29 0.06 -5.19
C SER A 37 -10.95 -0.35 -4.55
N ASP A 38 -10.32 0.56 -3.79
CA ASP A 38 -9.06 0.40 -3.06
C ASP A 38 -9.24 -0.49 -1.82
N LYS A 39 -10.10 -1.50 -1.95
CA LYS A 39 -10.23 -2.54 -0.94
C LYS A 39 -9.01 -3.45 -1.06
N PRO A 40 -8.24 -3.64 0.03
CA PRO A 40 -7.12 -4.57 0.03
C PRO A 40 -7.55 -5.95 -0.43
N GLU A 41 -6.77 -6.57 -1.31
CA GLU A 41 -6.95 -7.97 -1.74
C GLU A 41 -6.83 -8.95 -0.57
N GLN A 42 -6.06 -8.58 0.45
CA GLN A 42 -5.87 -9.36 1.66
C GLN A 42 -6.09 -8.48 2.89
N THR A 43 -7.13 -8.80 3.67
CA THR A 43 -7.54 -8.01 4.84
C THR A 43 -6.79 -8.36 6.11
N ARG A 44 -6.06 -9.49 6.13
CA ARG A 44 -5.26 -9.92 7.27
C ARG A 44 -3.85 -10.23 6.79
N VAL A 45 -2.88 -9.48 7.31
CA VAL A 45 -1.47 -9.61 6.92
C VAL A 45 -0.65 -9.94 8.17
N ARG A 46 0.04 -11.07 8.17
CA ARG A 46 0.95 -11.50 9.24
C ARG A 46 2.33 -10.96 8.94
N VAL A 47 2.82 -10.08 9.83
CA VAL A 47 4.11 -9.42 9.66
C VAL A 47 5.08 -9.85 10.76
N GLY A 48 6.17 -10.51 10.37
CA GLY A 48 7.24 -10.92 11.28
C GLY A 48 8.18 -9.79 11.64
N PHE A 49 8.66 -9.76 12.88
CA PHE A 49 9.70 -8.82 13.30
C PHE A 49 10.59 -9.39 14.40
N ILE A 50 11.82 -8.89 14.47
CA ILE A 50 12.74 -9.12 15.57
C ILE A 50 12.66 -7.92 16.51
N PRO A 51 12.64 -8.10 17.85
CA PRO A 51 12.53 -7.01 18.82
C PRO A 51 13.83 -6.20 18.93
N LEU A 52 14.13 -5.45 17.88
CA LEU A 52 15.20 -4.47 17.77
C LEU A 52 14.57 -3.09 17.59
N THR A 53 15.32 -2.02 17.85
CA THR A 53 14.79 -0.65 17.82
C THR A 53 14.33 -0.19 16.45
N ASP A 54 14.80 -0.84 15.38
CA ASP A 54 14.42 -0.60 13.99
C ASP A 54 13.01 -1.09 13.64
N CYS A 55 12.42 -2.00 14.42
CA CYS A 55 11.04 -2.48 14.21
C CYS A 55 9.97 -1.48 14.72
N ALA A 56 10.38 -0.35 15.29
CA ALA A 56 9.47 0.61 15.92
C ALA A 56 8.28 1.03 15.03
N PRO A 57 8.45 1.31 13.72
CA PRO A 57 7.30 1.68 12.87
C PRO A 57 6.23 0.60 12.83
N LEU A 58 6.63 -0.67 12.71
CA LEU A 58 5.71 -1.80 12.68
C LEU A 58 5.04 -2.02 14.04
N ALA A 59 5.82 -1.99 15.12
CA ALA A 59 5.31 -2.20 16.47
C ALA A 59 4.30 -1.11 16.87
N ILE A 60 4.58 0.16 16.52
CA ILE A 60 3.66 1.27 16.78
C ILE A 60 2.43 1.19 15.87
N ALA A 61 2.58 0.77 14.61
CA ALA A 61 1.44 0.57 13.71
C ALA A 61 0.47 -0.49 14.25
N ALA A 62 1.00 -1.62 14.74
CA ALA A 62 0.21 -2.67 15.38
C ALA A 62 -0.46 -2.18 16.69
N ALA A 63 0.28 -1.44 17.52
CA ALA A 63 -0.22 -1.01 18.83
C ALA A 63 -1.26 0.13 18.74
N LYS A 64 -1.12 1.03 17.76
CA LYS A 64 -2.02 2.18 17.58
C LYS A 64 -3.16 1.93 16.61
N GLY A 65 -3.22 0.76 15.98
CA GLY A 65 -4.27 0.42 15.02
C GLY A 65 -4.22 1.28 13.75
N PHE A 66 -3.02 1.66 13.29
CA PHE A 66 -2.89 2.45 12.06
C PHE A 66 -3.33 1.66 10.81
N ASP A 67 -3.35 0.34 10.89
CA ASP A 67 -3.83 -0.61 9.90
C ASP A 67 -5.34 -0.46 9.60
N GLN A 68 -6.15 -0.16 10.61
CA GLN A 68 -7.61 -0.03 10.47
C GLN A 68 -8.03 1.08 9.52
N LYS A 69 -7.27 2.18 9.45
CA LYS A 69 -7.52 3.29 8.51
C LYS A 69 -7.46 2.83 7.06
N TYR A 70 -6.68 1.79 6.78
CA TYR A 70 -6.45 1.23 5.45
C TYR A 70 -7.23 -0.07 5.20
N GLY A 71 -8.11 -0.48 6.13
CA GLY A 71 -8.92 -1.69 5.97
C GLY A 71 -8.13 -3.00 6.09
N ILE A 72 -6.93 -2.97 6.67
CA ILE A 72 -6.08 -4.15 6.89
C ILE A 72 -6.02 -4.44 8.40
N THR A 73 -5.96 -5.71 8.77
CA THR A 73 -5.65 -6.20 10.11
C THR A 73 -4.20 -6.70 10.13
N LEU A 74 -3.33 -5.96 10.80
CA LEU A 74 -1.92 -6.26 10.92
C LEU A 74 -1.67 -7.17 12.13
N VAL A 75 -1.23 -8.40 11.86
CA VAL A 75 -0.90 -9.38 12.89
C VAL A 75 0.62 -9.43 13.05
N ALA A 76 1.14 -8.72 14.05
CA ALA A 76 2.58 -8.69 14.32
C ALA A 76 3.03 -10.00 15.01
N SER A 77 3.98 -10.70 14.41
CA SER A 77 4.59 -11.93 14.95
C SER A 77 6.03 -11.65 15.40
N LYS A 78 6.32 -11.94 16.67
CA LYS A 78 7.67 -11.83 17.21
C LYS A 78 8.48 -13.05 16.80
N GLU A 79 9.61 -12.83 16.12
CA GLU A 79 10.49 -13.88 15.63
C GLU A 79 11.77 -13.99 16.46
N ALA A 80 12.25 -15.23 16.63
CA ALA A 80 13.40 -15.55 17.47
C ALA A 80 14.75 -15.28 16.79
N SER A 81 14.82 -15.36 15.47
CA SER A 81 16.06 -15.18 14.70
C SER A 81 15.78 -14.82 13.25
N TRP A 82 16.79 -14.27 12.56
CA TRP A 82 16.69 -13.96 11.13
C TRP A 82 16.53 -15.20 10.25
N ALA A 83 17.08 -16.34 10.67
CA ALA A 83 16.85 -17.61 10.00
C ALA A 83 15.39 -18.04 10.10
N ALA A 84 14.76 -17.89 11.28
CA ALA A 84 13.34 -18.19 11.45
C ALA A 84 12.45 -17.27 10.60
N VAL A 85 12.76 -15.96 10.53
CA VAL A 85 12.06 -15.01 9.64
C VAL A 85 12.13 -15.49 8.20
N ARG A 86 13.33 -15.80 7.70
CA ARG A 86 13.57 -16.31 6.35
C ARG A 86 12.74 -17.56 6.07
N ASP A 87 12.84 -18.57 6.95
CA ASP A 87 12.23 -19.88 6.73
C ASP A 87 10.69 -19.77 6.77
N LYS A 88 10.13 -18.95 7.65
CA LYS A 88 8.69 -18.69 7.74
C LYS A 88 8.13 -17.88 6.56
N LEU A 89 8.89 -16.89 6.06
CA LEU A 89 8.55 -16.18 4.82
C LEU A 89 8.56 -17.15 3.63
N VAL A 90 9.60 -17.98 3.52
CA VAL A 90 9.70 -18.99 2.47
C VAL A 90 8.60 -20.04 2.62
N ALA A 91 8.16 -20.40 3.83
CA ALA A 91 7.07 -21.33 4.06
C ALA A 91 5.67 -20.72 3.80
N GLY A 92 5.52 -19.40 3.83
CA GLY A 92 4.23 -18.71 3.75
C GLY A 92 3.47 -18.66 5.10
N GLU A 93 4.18 -18.89 6.20
CA GLU A 93 3.64 -18.67 7.55
C GLU A 93 3.55 -17.17 7.89
N LEU A 94 4.44 -16.37 7.30
CA LEU A 94 4.45 -14.92 7.35
C LEU A 94 4.19 -14.37 5.95
N ASP A 95 3.36 -13.33 5.88
CA ASP A 95 3.00 -12.68 4.61
C ASP A 95 4.01 -11.55 4.29
N ALA A 96 4.59 -10.93 5.33
CA ALA A 96 5.68 -9.97 5.22
C ALA A 96 6.58 -10.01 6.47
N ALA A 97 7.74 -9.36 6.44
CA ALA A 97 8.55 -9.13 7.63
C ALA A 97 9.43 -7.88 7.52
N HIS A 98 9.74 -7.28 8.68
CA HIS A 98 10.92 -6.43 8.81
C HIS A 98 12.16 -7.30 8.65
N ILE A 99 13.10 -6.89 7.79
CA ILE A 99 14.18 -7.77 7.33
C ILE A 99 15.48 -7.01 7.06
N LEU A 100 16.60 -7.69 7.24
CA LEU A 100 17.91 -7.18 6.82
C LEU A 100 17.98 -7.08 5.30
N TYR A 101 18.48 -5.96 4.80
CA TYR A 101 18.62 -5.71 3.35
C TYR A 101 19.31 -6.86 2.60
N GLY A 102 20.44 -7.36 3.10
CA GLY A 102 21.16 -8.47 2.47
C GLY A 102 20.39 -9.80 2.47
N LEU A 103 19.50 -10.00 3.44
CA LEU A 103 18.67 -11.20 3.53
C LEU A 103 17.55 -11.18 2.48
N LEU A 104 17.02 -10.00 2.14
CA LEU A 104 16.05 -9.84 1.05
C LEU A 104 16.64 -10.28 -0.29
N TYR A 105 17.83 -9.81 -0.66
CA TYR A 105 18.50 -10.27 -1.89
C TYR A 105 18.87 -11.75 -1.84
N GLY A 106 19.26 -12.25 -0.66
CA GLY A 106 19.49 -13.67 -0.46
C GLY A 106 18.24 -14.51 -0.71
N LEU A 107 17.06 -14.01 -0.34
CA LEU A 107 15.78 -14.68 -0.63
C LEU A 107 15.45 -14.66 -2.12
N GLU A 108 15.54 -13.48 -2.75
CA GLU A 108 15.18 -13.26 -4.16
C GLU A 108 16.08 -14.05 -5.12
N LEU A 109 17.39 -14.03 -4.89
CA LEU A 109 18.37 -14.71 -5.75
C LEU A 109 18.44 -16.23 -5.49
N GLY A 110 17.65 -16.75 -4.56
CA GLY A 110 17.68 -18.15 -4.18
C GLY A 110 18.91 -18.51 -3.36
N SER A 111 18.91 -18.14 -2.08
CA SER A 111 19.85 -18.66 -1.09
C SER A 111 19.83 -20.20 -1.15
N PRO A 112 20.97 -20.91 -1.01
CA PRO A 112 21.01 -22.36 -1.03
C PRO A 112 20.08 -23.04 0.00
N ALA A 113 19.62 -22.30 1.02
CA ALA A 113 18.66 -22.76 2.02
C ALA A 113 17.18 -22.72 1.60
N SER A 114 16.79 -22.04 0.51
CA SER A 114 15.38 -21.74 0.18
C SER A 114 14.83 -22.47 -1.06
N ARG A 115 15.34 -23.66 -1.39
CA ARG A 115 14.82 -24.45 -2.52
C ARG A 115 13.39 -24.93 -2.25
N ARG A 116 12.39 -24.13 -2.60
CA ARG A 116 11.01 -24.60 -2.79
C ARG A 116 11.00 -25.62 -3.93
N ARG A 117 10.94 -26.91 -3.60
CA ARG A 117 10.60 -27.95 -4.57
C ARG A 117 9.11 -27.88 -4.83
N TRP A 118 8.73 -27.13 -5.85
CA TRP A 118 7.38 -27.23 -6.40
C TRP A 118 7.17 -28.67 -6.90
N PRO A 119 6.08 -29.34 -6.51
CA PRO A 119 5.72 -30.61 -7.11
C PRO A 119 5.28 -30.33 -8.55
N ILE A 120 6.15 -30.67 -9.49
CA ILE A 120 5.77 -31.14 -10.82
C ILE A 120 6.05 -32.63 -10.87
#